data_AF-X1VHK1-F1
#
_entry.id   AF-X1VHK1-F1
#
_cell.length_a   1.000
_cell.length_b   1.000
_cell.length_c   1.000
_cell.angle_alpha   90.00
_cell.angle_beta   90.00
_cell.angle_gamma   90.00
#
_symmetry.space_group_name_H-M   'P 1'
#
loop_
_entity.id
_entity.type
_entity.pdbx_description
1 polymer ?
#
loop_
_entity_poly.entity_id
_entity_poly.type
_entity_poly.pdbx_seq_one_letter_code
_entity_poly.pdbx_strand_id
1 'polypeptide(L)'
;IKTDEFIINFLERLEQNRAYNTREYFFLLGKMLLEIHGEEGILTSATKANLPIYCPAIGDSSFGLALGAQQNVKKRGILFDIIKDV
;
A
#
# COMPACT_ATOMS: atom_id res chain seq x y z
N ILE A 1 -4.07 -14.12 6.62
CA ILE A 1 -3.46 -13.86 7.95
C ILE A 1 -2.06 -13.26 7.81
N LYS A 2 -1.00 -14.02 7.45
CA LYS A 2 0.38 -13.45 7.39
C LYS A 2 0.52 -12.22 6.47
N THR A 3 -0.09 -12.26 5.29
CA THR A 3 -0.07 -11.13 4.34
C THR A 3 -0.82 -9.92 4.88
N ASP A 4 -2.00 -10.12 5.46
CA ASP A 4 -2.82 -9.02 5.99
C ASP A 4 -2.12 -8.32 7.15
N GLU A 5 -1.49 -9.07 8.06
CA GLU A 5 -0.67 -8.53 9.15
C GLU A 5 0.52 -7.71 8.62
N PHE A 6 1.19 -8.20 7.57
CA PHE A 6 2.27 -7.46 6.92
C PHE A 6 1.76 -6.13 6.35
N ILE A 7 0.60 -6.14 5.67
CA ILE A 7 -0.01 -4.92 5.14
C ILE A 7 -0.41 -3.97 6.27
N ILE A 8 -1.00 -4.45 7.35
CA ILE A 8 -1.34 -3.62 8.53
C ILE A 8 -0.08 -2.95 9.09
N ASN A 9 1.01 -3.70 9.26
CA ASN A 9 2.29 -3.16 9.74
C ASN A 9 2.89 -2.13 8.78
N PHE A 10 2.72 -2.32 7.47
CA PHE A 10 3.11 -1.33 6.48
C PHE A 10 2.29 -0.05 6.59
N LEU A 11 0.96 -0.17 6.72
CA LEU A 11 0.06 0.97 6.84
C LEU A 11 0.36 1.84 8.08
N GLU A 12 0.92 1.26 9.15
CA GLU A 12 1.36 1.99 10.34
C GLU A 12 2.61 2.85 10.13
N ARG A 13 3.42 2.55 9.10
CA ARG A 13 4.62 3.32 8.73
C ARG A 13 4.29 4.51 7.85
N LEU A 14 3.10 4.52 7.26
CA LEU A 14 2.64 5.61 6.40
C LEU A 14 2.24 6.83 7.24
N GLU A 15 2.43 8.01 6.67
CA GLU A 15 1.91 9.26 7.21
C GLU A 15 0.37 9.24 7.21
N GLN A 16 -0.24 9.56 8.35
CA GLN A 16 -1.68 9.35 8.57
C GLN A 16 -2.55 10.58 8.23
N ASN A 17 -1.96 11.76 8.01
CA ASN A 17 -2.69 13.03 7.84
C ASN A 17 -2.81 13.48 6.38
N ARG A 18 -2.70 12.54 5.44
CA ARG A 18 -2.86 12.85 4.01
C ARG A 18 -3.42 11.68 3.23
N ALA A 19 -3.94 12.01 2.04
CA ALA A 19 -4.33 11.00 1.06
C ALA A 19 -3.11 10.52 0.26
N TYR A 20 -3.20 9.27 -0.22
CA TYR A 20 -2.25 8.64 -1.13
C TYR A 20 -2.96 8.35 -2.46
N ASN A 21 -2.24 8.47 -3.57
CA ASN A 21 -2.70 7.83 -4.81
C ASN A 21 -2.14 6.40 -4.89
N THR A 22 -2.65 5.58 -5.80
CA THR A 22 -2.34 4.15 -5.84
C THR A 22 -0.91 3.88 -6.30
N ARG A 23 -0.39 4.69 -7.24
CA ARG A 23 1.00 4.60 -7.68
C ARG A 23 2.00 4.91 -6.58
N GLU A 24 1.72 5.92 -5.75
CA GLU A 24 2.57 6.26 -4.61
C GLU A 24 2.54 5.14 -3.57
N TYR A 25 1.35 4.64 -3.24
CA TYR A 25 1.18 3.55 -2.29
C TYR A 25 1.96 2.31 -2.70
N PHE A 26 1.82 1.85 -3.95
CA PHE A 26 2.54 0.68 -4.44
C PHE A 26 4.04 0.90 -4.56
N PHE A 27 4.46 2.12 -4.90
CA PHE A 27 5.88 2.45 -4.92
C PHE A 27 6.52 2.39 -3.53
N LEU A 28 5.84 2.91 -2.50
CA LEU A 28 6.28 2.83 -1.11
C LEU A 28 6.29 1.39 -0.58
N LEU A 29 5.27 0.61 -0.92
CA LEU A 29 5.21 -0.81 -0.57
C LEU A 29 6.36 -1.59 -1.22
N GLY A 30 6.62 -1.36 -2.51
CA GLY A 30 7.75 -1.96 -3.22
C GLY A 30 9.10 -1.57 -2.62
N LYS A 31 9.29 -0.31 -2.19
CA LYS A 31 10.49 0.12 -1.45
C LYS A 31 10.68 -0.66 -0.15
N MET A 32 9.63 -0.78 0.66
CA MET A 32 9.69 -1.56 1.90
C MET A 32 10.02 -3.04 1.64
N LEU A 33 9.46 -3.63 0.59
CA LEU A 33 9.75 -5.02 0.21
C LEU A 33 11.23 -5.21 -0.20
N LEU A 34 11.79 -4.25 -0.94
CA LEU A 34 13.22 -4.24 -1.27
C LEU A 34 14.12 -4.15 -0.03
N GLU A 35 13.73 -3.34 0.96
CA GLU A 35 14.49 -3.16 2.20
C GLU A 35 14.49 -4.42 3.08
N ILE A 36 13.37 -5.16 3.14
CA ILE A 36 13.21 -6.26 4.10
C ILE A 36 13.63 -7.62 3.52
N HIS A 37 13.22 -7.93 2.28
CA HIS A 37 13.35 -9.28 1.73
C HIS A 37 14.29 -9.35 0.51
N GLY A 38 14.50 -8.24 -0.22
CA GLY A 38 15.37 -8.21 -1.40
C GLY A 38 14.92 -9.07 -2.58
N GLU A 39 13.79 -9.80 -2.46
CA GLU A 39 13.26 -10.71 -3.48
C GLU A 39 12.60 -9.96 -4.65
N GLU A 40 12.66 -10.58 -5.84
CA GLU A 40 12.04 -10.08 -7.06
C GLU A 40 10.54 -10.43 -7.10
N GLY A 41 9.71 -9.42 -7.35
CA GLY A 41 8.27 -9.52 -7.52
C GLY A 41 7.76 -8.25 -8.21
N ILE A 42 6.51 -8.24 -8.67
CA ILE A 42 5.97 -7.16 -9.51
C ILE A 42 6.22 -5.77 -8.89
N LEU A 43 5.95 -5.60 -7.60
CA LEU A 43 6.16 -4.31 -6.92
C LEU A 43 7.64 -3.95 -6.79
N THR A 44 8.51 -4.90 -6.43
CA THR A 44 9.94 -4.61 -6.24
C THR A 44 10.63 -4.33 -7.57
N SER A 45 10.32 -5.07 -8.63
CA SER A 45 10.84 -4.83 -9.98
C SER A 45 10.32 -3.49 -10.54
N ALA A 46 9.04 -3.16 -10.35
CA ALA A 46 8.48 -1.87 -10.77
C ALA A 46 9.13 -0.69 -10.02
N THR A 47 9.34 -0.82 -8.70
CA THR A 47 10.06 0.19 -7.91
C THR A 47 11.49 0.37 -8.41
N LYS A 48 12.24 -0.70 -8.69
CA LYS A 48 13.60 -0.64 -9.26
C LYS A 48 13.63 0.05 -10.63
N ALA A 49 12.63 -0.22 -11.46
CA ALA A 49 12.49 0.36 -12.80
C ALA A 49 11.83 1.75 -12.81
N ASN A 50 11.44 2.29 -11.65
CA ASN A 50 10.68 3.53 -11.51
C ASN A 50 9.39 3.54 -12.36
N LEU A 51 8.72 2.39 -12.45
CA LEU A 51 7.48 2.20 -13.20
C LEU A 51 6.27 2.36 -12.26
N PRO A 52 5.33 3.29 -12.52
CA PRO A 52 4.14 3.42 -11.70
C PRO A 52 3.16 2.27 -11.92
N ILE A 53 2.53 1.81 -10.84
CA ILE A 53 1.45 0.81 -10.86
C ILE A 53 0.16 1.48 -10.40
N TYR A 54 -0.91 1.29 -11.16
CA TYR A 54 -2.22 1.89 -10.88
C TYR A 54 -3.24 0.82 -10.53
N CYS A 55 -4.07 1.06 -9.51
CA CYS A 55 -5.20 0.17 -9.17
C CYS A 55 -6.38 0.96 -8.60
N PRO A 56 -7.29 1.49 -9.44
CA PRO A 56 -8.38 2.34 -8.98
C PRO A 56 -9.36 1.63 -8.02
N ALA A 57 -9.45 0.30 -8.09
CA ALA A 57 -10.29 -0.52 -7.25
C ALA A 57 -9.51 -1.18 -6.09
N ILE A 58 -8.55 -0.48 -5.48
CA ILE A 58 -7.70 -1.05 -4.40
C ILE A 58 -8.51 -1.60 -3.21
N GLY A 59 -9.70 -1.04 -2.96
CA GLY A 59 -10.61 -1.50 -1.91
C GLY A 59 -11.23 -2.88 -2.16
N ASP A 60 -11.32 -3.32 -3.42
CA ASP A 60 -11.84 -4.65 -3.79
C ASP A 60 -10.69 -5.68 -3.82
N SER A 61 -9.98 -5.77 -2.70
CA SER A 61 -8.82 -6.65 -2.55
C SER A 61 -8.52 -6.94 -1.08
N SER A 62 -7.55 -7.83 -0.82
CA SER A 62 -7.03 -8.06 0.54
C SER A 62 -6.46 -6.78 1.17
N PHE A 63 -6.00 -5.79 0.38
CA PHE A 63 -5.61 -4.49 0.89
C PHE A 63 -6.81 -3.73 1.50
N GLY A 64 -7.97 -3.79 0.86
CA GLY A 64 -9.21 -3.20 1.36
C GLY A 64 -9.66 -3.81 2.68
N LEU A 65 -9.55 -5.13 2.82
CA LEU A 65 -9.84 -5.82 4.09
C LEU A 65 -8.87 -5.39 5.20
N ALA A 66 -7.57 -5.31 4.91
CA ALA A 66 -6.56 -4.86 5.87
C ALA A 66 -6.77 -3.41 6.33
N LEU A 67 -7.13 -2.51 5.41
CA LEU A 67 -7.49 -1.12 5.70
C LEU A 67 -8.72 -1.03 6.61
N GLY A 68 -9.77 -1.79 6.30
CA GLY A 68 -10.98 -1.87 7.14
C GLY A 68 -10.67 -2.39 8.54
N ALA A 69 -9.83 -3.42 8.66
CA ALA A 69 -9.40 -3.96 9.95
C ALA A 69 -8.65 -2.92 10.80
N GLN A 70 -7.71 -2.19 10.19
CA GLN A 70 -6.95 -1.13 10.88
C GLN A 70 -7.88 0.00 11.37
N GLN A 71 -8.84 0.40 10.56
CA GLN A 71 -9.80 1.44 10.91
C GLN A 71 -10.67 1.05 12.10
N ASN A 72 -11.16 -0.19 12.15
CA ASN A 72 -11.98 -0.68 13.26
C ASN A 72 -11.21 -0.73 14.59
N VAL A 73 -9.93 -1.10 14.58
CA VAL A 73 -9.14 -1.27 15.81
C VAL A 73 -8.54 0.05 16.30
N LYS A 74 -7.98 0.86 15.41
CA LYS A 74 -7.18 2.04 15.79
C LYS A 74 -7.89 3.37 15.53
N LYS A 75 -9.08 3.38 14.91
CA LYS A 75 -9.73 4.58 14.35
C LYS A 75 -8.79 5.39 13.44
N ARG A 76 -7.82 4.69 12.84
CA ARG A 76 -6.83 5.23 11.91
C ARG A 76 -7.00 4.50 10.59
N GLY A 77 -7.02 5.24 9.49
CA GLY A 77 -7.16 4.68 8.16
C GLY A 77 -6.42 5.55 7.16
N ILE A 78 -5.93 4.91 6.12
CA ILE A 78 -5.35 5.60 4.96
C ILE A 78 -6.49 6.02 4.03
N LEU A 79 -6.44 7.27 3.57
CA LEU A 79 -7.32 7.76 2.51
C LEU A 79 -6.64 7.59 1.16
N PHE A 80 -7.37 7.08 0.17
CA PHE A 80 -6.90 7.01 -1.21
C PHE A 80 -7.57 8.08 -2.08
N ASP A 81 -6.76 8.89 -2.75
CA ASP A 81 -7.17 9.88 -3.74
C ASP A 81 -6.94 9.29 -5.14
N ILE A 82 -7.95 8.59 -5.65
CA ILE A 82 -7.92 7.91 -6.94
C ILE A 82 -7.97 8.89 -8.12
N ILE A 83 -8.48 10.11 -7.91
CA ILE A 83 -8.58 11.12 -8.97
C ILE A 83 -7.20 11.62 -9.39
N LYS A 84 -6.22 11.65 -8.48
CA LYS A 84 -4.82 11.99 -8.79
C LYS A 84 -4.07 10.98 -9.66
N ASP A 85 -4.68 9.85 -9.99
CA ASP A 85 -4.12 8.81 -10.86
C ASP A 85 -4.67 8.86 -12.29
N VAL A 86 -5.55 9.83 -12.61
CA VAL A 86 -6.13 10.05 -13.96
C VAL A 86 -5.60 11.32 -14.60
#